data_AF-B8CV25-F1
#
_entry.id   AF-B8CV25-F1
#
_cell.length_a   1.000
_cell.length_b   1.000
_cell.length_c   1.000
_cell.angle_alpha   90.00
_cell.angle_beta   90.00
_cell.angle_gamma   90.00
#
_symmetry.space_group_name_H-M   'P 1'
#
loop_
_entity.id
_entity.type
_entity.pdbx_description
1 polymer ?
#
loop_
_entity_poly.entity_id
_entity_poly.type
_entity_poly.pdbx_seq_one_letter_code
_entity_poly.pdbx_strand_id
1 'polypeptide(L)'
;MKSTLSTKANAELGTLIINTADLMQLLSLLPKNYLADYPILQKELTSKHPNTRRFNQALKNQRFSKEEYRDRILARLDSLAYDVVISTNIDYLIERIYLLVGDDINRIDELTMSDIGVDILQQVLNALSHGFRKSTLPKGEHPFLAERGRIDHKFWRHADKGFDAFCNGYTTQAALDAWCQLNLHTRCPQSFLRWVKVYGDPRELCDWVNYVKPR
;
A
#
# COMPACT_ATOMS: atom_id res chain seq x y z
N MET A 1 5.57 25.85 -16.85
CA MET A 1 5.54 26.32 -15.44
C MET A 1 6.91 26.07 -14.81
N LYS A 2 7.60 27.10 -14.32
CA LYS A 2 8.83 26.89 -13.52
C LYS A 2 8.39 26.50 -12.12
N SER A 3 8.59 25.23 -11.73
CA SER A 3 8.32 24.79 -10.37
C SER A 3 9.41 25.33 -9.45
N THR A 4 9.05 26.18 -8.48
CA THR A 4 9.95 26.62 -7.43
C THR A 4 10.02 25.52 -6.36
N LEU A 5 11.13 24.78 -6.35
CA LEU A 5 11.40 23.80 -5.31
C LEU A 5 11.74 24.50 -3.98
N SER A 6 11.40 23.87 -2.86
CA SER A 6 11.82 24.37 -1.54
C SER A 6 13.34 24.29 -1.39
N THR A 7 13.91 25.07 -0.46
CA THR A 7 15.37 25.09 -0.22
C THR A 7 15.93 23.71 0.13
N LYS A 8 15.17 22.90 0.88
CA LYS A 8 15.53 21.51 1.20
C LYS A 8 15.49 20.61 -0.02
N ALA A 9 14.43 20.70 -0.83
CA ALA A 9 14.31 19.91 -2.06
C ALA A 9 15.40 20.26 -3.10
N ASN A 10 15.81 21.53 -3.17
CA ASN A 10 16.94 21.95 -4.00
C ASN A 10 18.27 21.37 -3.51
N ALA A 11 18.46 21.27 -2.19
CA ALA A 11 19.65 20.64 -1.61
C ALA A 11 19.70 19.14 -1.93
N GLU A 12 18.58 18.42 -1.77
CA GLU A 12 18.47 16.99 -2.13
C GLU A 12 18.70 16.75 -3.63
N LEU A 13 18.11 17.60 -4.49
CA LEU A 13 18.36 17.55 -5.93
C LEU A 13 19.84 17.80 -6.25
N GLY A 14 20.46 18.78 -5.59
CA GLY A 14 21.90 19.03 -5.71
C GLY A 14 22.74 17.82 -5.32
N THR A 15 22.39 17.14 -4.23
CA THR A 15 23.05 15.89 -3.81
C THR A 15 22.91 14.79 -4.85
N LEU A 16 21.73 14.61 -5.45
CA LEU A 16 21.52 13.63 -6.52
C LEU A 16 22.29 13.96 -7.80
N ILE A 17 22.39 15.23 -8.17
CA ILE A 17 23.17 15.66 -9.33
C ILE A 17 24.67 15.38 -9.12
N ILE A 18 25.18 15.61 -7.91
CA ILE A 18 26.58 15.32 -7.56
C ILE A 18 26.80 13.80 -7.46
N ASN A 19 25.89 13.07 -6.82
CA ASN A 19 25.95 11.61 -6.72
C ASN A 19 25.27 10.94 -7.91
N THR A 20 25.94 11.02 -9.05
CA THR A 20 25.47 10.48 -10.33
C THR A 20 25.14 8.97 -10.30
N ALA A 21 25.75 8.20 -9.40
CA ALA A 21 25.46 6.77 -9.24
C ALA A 21 24.04 6.51 -8.71
N ASP A 22 23.65 7.20 -7.65
CA ASP A 22 22.31 7.11 -7.06
C ASP A 22 21.25 7.62 -8.04
N LEU A 23 21.56 8.71 -8.75
CA LEU A 23 20.70 9.24 -9.80
C LEU A 23 20.49 8.23 -10.94
N MET A 24 21.55 7.57 -11.41
CA MET A 24 21.42 6.52 -12.42
C MET A 24 20.55 5.35 -11.94
N GLN A 25 20.70 4.95 -10.66
CA GLN A 25 19.86 3.90 -10.09
C GLN A 25 18.38 4.30 -10.09
N LEU A 26 18.06 5.51 -9.63
CA LEU A 26 16.69 6.03 -9.64
C LEU A 26 16.11 6.11 -11.05
N LEU A 27 16.87 6.67 -12.00
CA LEU A 27 16.43 6.79 -13.40
C LEU A 27 16.22 5.42 -14.05
N SER A 28 16.97 4.38 -13.66
CA SER A 28 16.82 3.03 -14.19
C SER A 28 15.52 2.33 -13.78
N LEU A 29 14.86 2.81 -12.73
CA LEU A 29 13.58 2.28 -12.24
C LEU A 29 12.37 2.95 -12.90
N LEU A 30 12.57 4.07 -13.61
CA LEU A 30 11.48 4.77 -14.27
C LEU A 30 10.95 3.98 -15.47
N PRO A 31 9.62 4.01 -15.71
CA PRO A 31 9.07 3.45 -16.93
C PRO A 31 9.67 4.14 -18.16
N LYS A 32 9.90 3.36 -19.22
CA LYS A 32 10.66 3.77 -20.41
C LYS A 32 10.14 5.06 -21.06
N ASN A 33 8.83 5.26 -21.06
CA ASN A 33 8.16 6.43 -21.63
C ASN A 33 8.54 7.75 -20.94
N TYR A 34 8.99 7.74 -19.69
CA TYR A 34 9.41 8.96 -18.99
C TYR A 34 10.78 9.49 -19.44
N LEU A 35 11.55 8.71 -20.21
CA LEU A 35 12.83 9.09 -20.80
C LEU A 35 12.79 9.04 -22.34
N ALA A 36 11.60 9.23 -22.94
CA ALA A 36 11.42 9.15 -24.38
C ALA A 36 12.33 10.12 -25.16
N ASP A 37 12.55 11.32 -24.61
CA ASP A 37 13.41 12.35 -25.20
C ASP A 37 14.92 12.06 -25.05
N TYR A 38 15.29 11.02 -24.27
CA TYR A 38 16.68 10.65 -23.98
C TYR A 38 16.97 9.18 -24.33
N PRO A 39 16.85 8.77 -25.60
CA PRO A 39 16.91 7.35 -26.02
C PRO A 39 18.26 6.69 -25.75
N ILE A 40 19.37 7.44 -25.86
CA ILE A 40 20.72 6.93 -25.57
C ILE A 40 20.85 6.62 -24.08
N LEU A 41 20.44 7.55 -23.22
CA LEU A 41 20.45 7.37 -21.77
C LEU A 41 19.59 6.18 -21.36
N GLN A 42 18.39 6.06 -21.92
CA GLN A 42 17.49 4.92 -21.66
C GLN A 42 18.15 3.56 -22.01
N LYS A 43 18.81 3.48 -23.18
CA LYS A 43 19.52 2.28 -23.63
C LYS A 43 20.69 1.95 -22.70
N GLU A 44 21.49 2.95 -22.34
CA GLU A 44 22.63 2.80 -21.43
C GLU A 44 22.20 2.35 -20.04
N LEU A 45 21.21 3.03 -19.45
CA LEU A 45 20.64 2.68 -18.14
C LEU A 45 20.17 1.23 -18.13
N THR A 46 19.43 0.79 -19.15
CA THR A 46 18.92 -0.59 -19.20
C THR A 46 20.04 -1.62 -19.38
N SER A 47 20.96 -1.38 -20.33
CA SER A 47 22.00 -2.35 -20.71
C SER A 47 23.16 -2.44 -19.71
N LYS A 48 23.44 -1.36 -19.00
CA LYS A 48 24.49 -1.31 -17.96
C LYS A 48 23.96 -1.69 -16.58
N HIS A 49 22.63 -1.70 -16.35
CA HIS A 49 22.06 -2.09 -15.06
C HIS A 49 22.50 -3.51 -14.64
N PRO A 50 23.06 -3.70 -13.43
CA PRO A 50 23.59 -4.99 -12.98
C PRO A 50 22.58 -6.13 -13.07
N ASN A 51 21.31 -5.88 -12.69
CA ASN A 51 20.29 -6.93 -12.71
C ASN A 51 19.86 -7.31 -14.13
N THR A 52 19.90 -6.38 -15.09
CA THR A 52 19.62 -6.70 -16.51
C THR A 52 20.73 -7.58 -17.08
N ARG A 53 21.99 -7.28 -16.74
CA ARG A 53 23.13 -8.11 -17.15
C ARG A 53 23.04 -9.52 -16.55
N ARG A 54 22.74 -9.63 -15.24
CA ARG A 54 22.55 -10.90 -14.55
C ARG A 54 21.39 -11.71 -15.12
N PHE A 55 20.27 -11.04 -15.43
CA PHE A 55 19.11 -11.67 -16.08
C PHE A 55 19.48 -12.25 -17.45
N ASN A 56 20.10 -11.45 -18.31
CA ASN A 56 20.52 -11.91 -19.64
C ASN A 56 21.56 -13.03 -19.56
N GLN A 57 22.47 -12.99 -18.58
CA GLN A 57 23.43 -14.05 -18.34
C GLN A 57 22.75 -15.33 -17.85
N ALA A 58 21.75 -15.23 -16.96
CA ALA A 58 20.98 -16.37 -16.49
C ALA A 58 20.19 -17.06 -17.61
N LEU A 59 19.62 -16.28 -18.55
CA LEU A 59 19.00 -16.82 -19.76
C LEU A 59 20.00 -17.56 -20.65
N LYS A 60 21.17 -16.96 -20.92
CA LYS A 60 22.25 -17.59 -21.71
C LYS A 60 22.75 -18.88 -21.07
N ASN A 61 22.84 -18.88 -19.75
CA ASN A 61 23.28 -20.04 -18.96
C ASN A 61 22.13 -21.04 -18.69
N GLN A 62 20.95 -20.85 -19.28
CA GLN A 62 19.78 -21.73 -19.14
C GLN A 62 19.39 -22.01 -17.68
N ARG A 63 19.60 -21.03 -16.78
CA ARG A 63 19.17 -21.16 -15.37
C ARG A 63 17.66 -21.08 -15.21
N PHE A 64 17.00 -20.41 -16.14
CA PHE A 64 15.55 -20.33 -16.32
C PHE A 64 15.26 -19.83 -17.74
N SER A 65 14.03 -20.06 -18.22
CA SER A 65 13.53 -19.49 -19.47
C SER A 65 12.87 -18.12 -19.26
N LYS A 66 12.61 -17.41 -20.36
CA LYS A 66 11.90 -16.12 -20.28
C LYS A 66 10.43 -16.34 -19.91
N GLU A 67 9.87 -17.45 -20.37
CA GLU A 67 8.52 -17.91 -20.07
C GLU A 67 8.39 -18.20 -18.57
N GLU A 68 9.28 -19.01 -18.00
CA GLU A 68 9.31 -19.29 -16.56
C GLU A 68 9.43 -18.02 -15.71
N TYR A 69 10.30 -17.09 -16.13
CA TYR A 69 10.46 -15.82 -15.43
C TYR A 69 9.17 -14.98 -15.46
N ARG A 70 8.47 -14.95 -16.60
CA ARG A 70 7.17 -14.28 -16.73
C ARG A 70 6.11 -14.96 -15.88
N ASP A 71 6.02 -16.28 -15.92
CA ASP A 71 5.00 -17.03 -15.19
C ASP A 71 5.17 -16.86 -13.67
N ARG A 72 6.42 -16.80 -13.19
CA ARG A 72 6.72 -16.44 -11.79
C ARG A 72 6.27 -15.03 -11.42
N ILE A 73 6.40 -14.06 -12.33
CA ILE A 73 5.87 -12.71 -12.12
C ILE A 73 4.34 -12.74 -12.04
N LEU A 74 3.68 -13.44 -12.96
CA LEU A 74 2.22 -13.54 -12.99
C LEU A 74 1.67 -14.22 -11.75
N ALA A 75 2.23 -15.35 -11.34
CA ALA A 75 1.85 -16.02 -10.09
C ALA A 75 2.03 -15.12 -8.86
N ARG A 76 3.06 -14.26 -8.86
CA ARG A 76 3.23 -13.27 -7.78
C ARG A 76 2.16 -12.18 -7.84
N LEU A 77 1.79 -11.71 -9.03
CA LEU A 77 0.70 -10.75 -9.20
C LEU A 77 -0.64 -11.34 -8.76
N ASP A 78 -0.91 -12.61 -9.06
CA ASP A 78 -2.13 -13.31 -8.63
C ASP A 78 -2.23 -13.36 -7.10
N SER A 79 -1.13 -13.71 -6.42
CA SER A 79 -1.05 -13.68 -4.95
C SER A 79 -1.28 -12.27 -4.39
N LEU A 80 -0.68 -11.24 -4.99
CA LEU A 80 -0.87 -9.86 -4.53
C LEU A 80 -2.31 -9.37 -4.76
N ALA A 81 -2.93 -9.75 -5.87
CA ALA A 81 -4.31 -9.43 -6.15
C ALA A 81 -5.23 -10.11 -5.12
N TYR A 82 -5.00 -11.39 -4.82
CA TYR A 82 -5.74 -12.12 -3.80
C TYR A 82 -5.69 -11.43 -2.43
N ASP A 83 -4.50 -11.04 -1.98
CA ASP A 83 -4.31 -10.31 -0.70
C ASP A 83 -5.14 -9.01 -0.65
N VAL A 84 -5.21 -8.28 -1.77
CA VAL A 84 -6.02 -7.05 -1.88
C VAL A 84 -7.52 -7.37 -1.89
N VAL A 85 -7.95 -8.39 -2.64
CA VAL A 85 -9.36 -8.81 -2.73
C VAL A 85 -9.90 -9.23 -1.37
N ILE A 86 -9.16 -9.98 -0.56
CA ILE A 86 -9.63 -10.42 0.77
C ILE A 86 -10.01 -9.23 1.66
N SER A 87 -9.31 -8.10 1.51
CA SER A 87 -9.60 -6.86 2.25
C SER A 87 -10.71 -6.00 1.63
N THR A 88 -11.31 -6.46 0.53
CA THR A 88 -12.33 -5.77 -0.25
C THR A 88 -13.68 -6.47 -0.08
N ASN A 89 -14.77 -5.72 0.06
CA ASN A 89 -16.10 -6.33 0.06
C ASN A 89 -16.41 -6.89 -1.34
N ILE A 90 -16.69 -8.19 -1.40
CA ILE A 90 -17.06 -8.94 -2.61
C ILE A 90 -18.42 -9.64 -2.46
N ASP A 91 -19.28 -9.19 -1.55
CA ASP A 91 -20.56 -9.85 -1.24
C ASP A 91 -21.45 -9.98 -2.48
N TYR A 92 -21.45 -8.97 -3.36
CA TYR A 92 -22.17 -9.01 -4.64
C TYR A 92 -21.68 -10.15 -5.57
N LEU A 93 -20.40 -10.50 -5.52
CA LEU A 93 -19.85 -11.62 -6.29
C LEU A 93 -20.28 -12.93 -5.67
N ILE A 94 -20.23 -13.04 -4.34
CA ILE A 94 -20.74 -14.22 -3.62
C ILE A 94 -22.23 -14.42 -3.95
N GLU A 95 -23.00 -13.33 -3.96
CA GLU A 95 -24.41 -13.34 -4.35
C GLU A 95 -24.64 -13.86 -5.76
N ARG A 96 -23.81 -13.39 -6.71
CA ARG A 96 -23.85 -13.86 -8.09
C ARG A 96 -23.50 -15.35 -8.18
N ILE A 97 -22.46 -15.78 -7.49
CA ILE A 97 -21.91 -17.15 -7.60
C ILE A 97 -22.85 -18.16 -6.96
N TYR A 98 -23.40 -17.93 -5.77
CA TYR A 98 -24.32 -18.90 -5.16
C TYR A 98 -25.58 -19.10 -6.00
N LEU A 99 -26.03 -18.09 -6.77
CA LEU A 99 -27.16 -18.24 -7.71
C LEU A 99 -26.82 -19.16 -8.89
N LEU A 100 -25.54 -19.32 -9.23
CA LEU A 100 -25.06 -20.17 -10.32
C LEU A 100 -24.74 -21.59 -9.85
N VAL A 101 -24.12 -21.72 -8.67
CA VAL A 101 -23.57 -23.00 -8.18
C VAL A 101 -24.35 -23.61 -7.02
N GLY A 102 -25.13 -22.83 -6.27
CA GLY A 102 -25.86 -23.30 -5.10
C GLY A 102 -24.93 -23.81 -4.00
N ASP A 103 -25.08 -25.08 -3.64
CA ASP A 103 -24.27 -25.81 -2.67
C ASP A 103 -23.07 -26.55 -3.29
N ASP A 104 -22.99 -26.64 -4.62
CA ASP A 104 -21.89 -27.31 -5.31
C ASP A 104 -20.68 -26.39 -5.47
N ILE A 105 -19.87 -26.30 -4.42
CA ILE A 105 -18.68 -25.44 -4.38
C ILE A 105 -17.64 -25.80 -5.45
N ASN A 106 -17.55 -27.07 -5.87
CA ASN A 106 -16.56 -27.50 -6.86
C ASN A 106 -16.87 -26.95 -8.25
N ARG A 107 -18.15 -26.71 -8.53
CA ARG A 107 -18.59 -26.12 -9.80
C ARG A 107 -18.11 -24.68 -9.99
N ILE A 108 -17.62 -24.01 -8.95
CA ILE A 108 -17.00 -22.67 -9.05
C ILE A 108 -15.80 -22.71 -10.01
N ASP A 109 -14.99 -23.78 -9.96
CA ASP A 109 -13.78 -23.91 -10.79
C ASP A 109 -14.11 -24.12 -12.28
N GLU A 110 -15.35 -24.48 -12.59
CA GLU A 110 -15.84 -24.68 -13.96
C GLU A 110 -16.48 -23.43 -14.57
N LEU A 111 -16.69 -22.37 -13.77
CA LEU A 111 -17.34 -21.14 -14.23
C LEU A 111 -16.47 -20.39 -15.25
N THR A 112 -17.11 -20.00 -16.36
CA THR A 112 -16.48 -19.16 -17.38
C THR A 112 -16.73 -17.68 -17.10
N MET A 113 -15.95 -16.80 -17.75
CA MET A 113 -16.18 -15.35 -17.68
C MET A 113 -17.60 -14.96 -18.11
N SER A 114 -18.18 -15.69 -19.07
CA SER A 114 -19.57 -15.48 -19.54
C SER A 114 -20.60 -15.83 -18.47
N ASP A 115 -20.36 -16.88 -17.67
CA ASP A 115 -21.30 -17.29 -16.62
C ASP A 115 -21.36 -16.26 -15.50
N ILE A 116 -20.18 -15.78 -15.08
CA ILE A 116 -20.04 -14.76 -14.04
C ILE A 116 -20.63 -13.42 -14.51
N GLY A 117 -20.33 -13.02 -15.75
CA GLY A 117 -20.78 -11.79 -16.37
C GLY A 117 -19.71 -10.69 -16.35
N VAL A 118 -19.55 -10.03 -17.50
CA VAL A 118 -18.50 -9.01 -17.71
C VAL A 118 -18.63 -7.84 -16.73
N ASP A 119 -19.85 -7.39 -16.44
CA ASP A 119 -20.10 -6.26 -15.53
C ASP A 119 -19.63 -6.56 -14.09
N ILE A 120 -19.90 -7.77 -13.60
CA ILE A 120 -19.48 -8.24 -12.28
C ILE A 120 -17.95 -8.33 -12.23
N LEU A 121 -17.32 -8.90 -13.25
CA LEU A 121 -15.86 -8.96 -13.36
C LEU A 121 -15.24 -7.57 -13.41
N GLN A 122 -15.84 -6.63 -14.14
CA GLN A 122 -15.36 -5.25 -14.20
C GLN A 122 -15.47 -4.55 -12.84
N GLN A 123 -16.53 -4.82 -12.08
CA GLN A 123 -16.68 -4.31 -10.72
C GLN A 123 -15.58 -4.85 -9.78
N VAL A 124 -15.25 -6.14 -9.89
CA VAL A 124 -14.13 -6.76 -9.14
C VAL A 124 -12.80 -6.09 -9.53
N LEU A 125 -12.53 -5.93 -10.82
CA LEU A 125 -11.30 -5.29 -11.31
C LEU A 125 -11.19 -3.82 -10.88
N ASN A 126 -12.31 -3.10 -10.84
CA ASN A 126 -12.35 -1.72 -10.35
C ASN A 126 -12.08 -1.66 -8.84
N ALA A 127 -12.66 -2.59 -8.07
CA ALA A 127 -12.43 -2.67 -6.63
C ALA A 127 -10.97 -3.03 -6.31
N LEU A 128 -10.40 -3.97 -7.06
CA LEU A 128 -8.98 -4.32 -7.04
C LEU A 128 -8.08 -3.11 -7.35
N SER A 129 -8.35 -2.42 -8.46
CA SER A 129 -7.62 -1.21 -8.87
C SER A 129 -7.65 -0.13 -7.77
N HIS A 130 -8.82 0.07 -7.15
CA HIS A 130 -8.95 0.99 -6.02
C HIS A 130 -8.21 0.52 -4.77
N GLY A 131 -8.23 -0.79 -4.48
CA GLY A 131 -7.46 -1.42 -3.41
C GLY A 131 -5.95 -1.20 -3.59
N PHE A 132 -5.42 -1.44 -4.78
CA PHE A 132 -4.02 -1.17 -5.11
C PHE A 132 -3.66 0.30 -4.97
N ARG A 133 -4.52 1.22 -5.42
CA ARG A 133 -4.29 2.66 -5.25
C ARG A 133 -4.26 3.06 -3.77
N LYS A 134 -5.13 2.47 -2.95
CA LYS A 134 -5.15 2.69 -1.49
C LYS A 134 -3.93 2.09 -0.79
N SER A 135 -3.37 0.98 -1.28
CA SER A 135 -2.15 0.37 -0.73
C SER A 135 -0.87 1.08 -1.19
N THR A 136 -0.89 1.80 -2.32
CA THR A 136 0.26 2.58 -2.83
C THR A 136 0.28 4.04 -2.42
N LEU A 137 -0.88 4.61 -2.04
CA LEU A 137 -0.85 5.82 -1.24
C LEU A 137 -0.15 5.43 0.06
N PRO A 138 0.87 6.17 0.54
CA PRO A 138 1.22 6.05 1.94
C PRO A 138 -0.08 6.34 2.67
N LYS A 139 -0.71 5.28 3.21
CA LYS A 139 -1.71 5.37 4.27
C LYS A 139 -1.10 6.40 5.20
N GLY A 140 -1.65 7.62 5.18
CA GLY A 140 -0.95 8.81 5.66
C GLY A 140 -0.25 8.44 6.95
N GLU A 141 1.07 8.67 7.01
CA GLU A 141 1.92 8.36 8.16
C GLU A 141 1.05 8.43 9.40
N HIS A 142 0.93 7.30 10.11
CA HIS A 142 0.04 7.19 11.28
C HIS A 142 0.03 8.53 12.01
N PRO A 143 -1.09 9.09 12.48
CA PRO A 143 -1.08 10.49 12.92
C PRO A 143 -0.04 10.83 14.00
N PHE A 144 0.53 9.81 14.66
CA PHE A 144 1.67 9.89 15.58
C PHE A 144 3.08 9.93 14.96
N LEU A 145 3.23 9.64 13.66
CA LEU A 145 4.45 9.70 12.84
C LEU A 145 4.52 10.94 11.93
N ALA A 146 3.45 11.72 11.81
CA ALA A 146 3.38 12.84 10.86
C ALA A 146 4.47 13.90 11.09
N GLU A 147 5.29 14.21 10.09
CA GLU A 147 6.36 15.22 10.24
C GLU A 147 5.85 16.69 10.25
N ARG A 148 4.57 16.93 9.89
CA ARG A 148 3.96 18.26 9.79
C ARG A 148 2.61 18.31 10.52
N GLY A 149 2.40 19.37 11.31
CA GLY A 149 1.16 19.62 12.06
C GLY A 149 1.36 19.51 13.58
N ARG A 150 0.31 19.83 14.36
CA ARG A 150 0.32 19.61 15.80
C ARG A 150 -0.08 18.17 16.10
N ILE A 151 0.89 17.31 16.36
CA ILE A 151 0.63 15.95 16.84
C ILE A 151 0.38 16.00 18.35
N ASP A 152 -0.73 15.40 18.78
CA ASP A 152 -1.00 15.16 20.20
C ASP A 152 -0.28 13.89 20.66
N HIS A 153 1.03 13.98 20.87
CA HIS A 153 1.84 12.86 21.36
C HIS A 153 1.39 12.34 22.73
N LYS A 154 0.75 13.20 23.55
CA LYS A 154 0.25 12.81 24.87
C LYS A 154 -0.88 11.80 24.74
N PHE A 155 -1.80 12.04 23.80
CA PHE A 155 -2.82 11.06 23.45
C PHE A 155 -2.24 9.84 22.75
N TRP A 156 -1.45 10.02 21.67
CA TRP A 156 -1.07 8.89 20.82
C TRP A 156 -0.17 7.85 21.50
N ARG A 157 0.58 8.23 22.54
CA ARG A 157 1.31 7.27 23.39
C ARG A 157 0.41 6.37 24.24
N HIS A 158 -0.86 6.72 24.38
CA HIS A 158 -1.88 6.01 25.14
C HIS A 158 -3.04 5.55 24.24
N ALA A 159 -2.78 5.39 22.93
CA ALA A 159 -3.80 4.99 21.98
C ALA A 159 -4.39 3.60 22.30
N ASP A 160 -3.60 2.71 22.93
CA ASP A 160 -4.04 1.43 23.48
C ASP A 160 -5.17 1.60 24.50
N LYS A 161 -5.02 2.53 25.43
CA LYS A 161 -6.05 2.83 26.45
C LYS A 161 -7.29 3.45 25.80
N GLY A 162 -7.10 4.28 24.77
CA GLY A 162 -8.20 4.82 23.97
C GLY A 162 -8.96 3.72 23.20
N PHE A 163 -8.25 2.70 22.72
CA PHE A 163 -8.82 1.54 22.04
C PHE A 163 -9.60 0.65 23.01
N ASP A 164 -9.05 0.38 24.20
CA ASP A 164 -9.75 -0.35 25.25
C ASP A 164 -11.06 0.36 25.66
N ALA A 165 -11.03 1.69 25.79
CA ALA A 165 -12.23 2.49 26.03
C ALA A 165 -13.25 2.37 24.88
N PHE A 166 -12.80 2.40 23.63
CA PHE A 166 -13.66 2.20 22.46
C PHE A 166 -14.35 0.83 22.49
N CYS A 167 -13.62 -0.24 22.81
CA CYS A 167 -14.15 -1.59 22.99
C CYS A 167 -15.15 -1.69 24.16
N ASN A 168 -14.96 -0.89 25.21
CA ASN A 168 -15.85 -0.81 26.38
C ASN A 168 -17.12 0.03 26.13
N GLY A 169 -17.43 0.38 24.88
CA GLY A 169 -18.68 1.04 24.50
C GLY A 169 -18.61 2.56 24.36
N TYR A 170 -17.44 3.18 24.58
CA TYR A 170 -17.22 4.60 24.28
C TYR A 170 -16.96 4.77 22.78
N THR A 171 -18.01 4.68 21.96
CA THR A 171 -17.88 4.62 20.48
C THR A 171 -18.09 5.97 19.76
N THR A 172 -18.45 7.03 20.49
CA THR A 172 -18.65 8.39 19.94
C THR A 172 -17.51 9.33 20.32
N GLN A 173 -17.28 10.37 19.51
CA GLN A 173 -16.17 11.31 19.74
C GLN A 173 -16.30 12.04 21.07
N ALA A 174 -17.52 12.45 21.43
CA ALA A 174 -17.78 13.12 22.70
C ALA A 174 -17.54 12.18 23.91
N ALA A 175 -17.96 10.92 23.79
CA ALA A 175 -17.79 9.93 24.85
C ALA A 175 -16.31 9.59 25.07
N LEU A 176 -15.53 9.39 23.99
CA LEU A 176 -14.10 9.13 24.07
C LEU A 176 -13.31 10.35 24.55
N ASP A 177 -13.67 11.55 24.09
CA ASP A 177 -12.99 12.76 24.53
C ASP A 177 -13.19 12.99 26.03
N ALA A 178 -14.42 12.82 26.54
CA ALA A 178 -14.70 12.88 27.97
C ALA A 178 -13.91 11.82 28.76
N TRP A 179 -13.87 10.58 28.26
CA TRP A 179 -13.11 9.51 28.88
C TRP A 179 -11.60 9.79 28.91
N CYS A 180 -11.03 10.31 27.82
CA CYS A 180 -9.61 10.64 27.72
C CYS A 180 -9.23 11.82 28.64
N GLN A 181 -10.10 12.82 28.77
CA GLN A 181 -9.85 13.94 29.67
C GLN A 181 -9.84 13.49 31.14
N LEU A 182 -10.73 12.57 31.51
CA LEU A 182 -10.84 12.03 32.86
C LEU A 182 -9.68 11.07 33.21
N ASN A 183 -9.34 10.14 32.30
CA ASN A 183 -8.44 9.02 32.60
C ASN A 183 -7.00 9.20 32.08
N LEU A 184 -6.81 9.95 30.99
CA LEU A 184 -5.50 10.17 30.35
C LEU A 184 -5.02 11.62 30.46
N HIS A 185 -5.83 12.49 31.08
CA HIS A 185 -5.57 13.94 31.20
C HIS A 185 -5.23 14.59 29.85
N THR A 186 -5.85 14.13 28.77
CA THR A 186 -5.64 14.64 27.41
C THR A 186 -6.92 14.57 26.60
N ARG A 187 -7.01 15.32 25.49
CA ARG A 187 -8.15 15.23 24.58
C ARG A 187 -8.00 14.06 23.63
N CYS A 188 -9.12 13.53 23.16
CA CYS A 188 -9.15 12.54 22.09
C CYS A 188 -9.14 13.25 20.73
N PRO A 189 -8.15 13.03 19.85
CA PRO A 189 -8.15 13.57 18.50
C PRO A 189 -9.38 13.12 17.71
N GLN A 190 -9.98 14.00 16.93
CA GLN A 190 -11.13 13.65 16.07
C GLN A 190 -10.78 12.56 15.04
N SER A 191 -9.51 12.46 14.66
CA SER A 191 -9.00 11.44 13.76
C SER A 191 -8.95 10.05 14.40
N PHE A 192 -8.96 9.94 15.72
CA PHE A 192 -8.76 8.66 16.43
C PHE A 192 -9.85 7.63 16.11
N LEU A 193 -11.12 8.03 16.12
CA LEU A 193 -12.23 7.11 15.81
C LEU A 193 -12.15 6.53 14.40
N ARG A 194 -11.76 7.36 13.42
CA ARG A 194 -11.53 6.90 12.05
C ARG A 194 -10.32 5.97 11.99
N TRP A 195 -9.28 6.30 12.74
CA TRP A 195 -8.05 5.54 12.82
C TRP A 195 -8.29 4.14 13.42
N VAL A 196 -8.99 4.01 14.55
CA VAL A 196 -9.34 2.72 15.17
C VAL A 196 -10.17 1.84 14.23
N LYS A 197 -11.14 2.41 13.51
CA LYS A 197 -11.96 1.66 12.54
C LYS A 197 -11.16 1.12 11.35
N VAL A 198 -10.01 1.70 11.05
CA VAL A 198 -9.16 1.33 9.91
C VAL A 198 -8.03 0.40 10.31
N TYR A 199 -7.44 0.62 11.49
CA TYR A 199 -6.22 -0.05 11.92
C TYR A 199 -6.40 -1.01 13.11
N GLY A 200 -7.57 -0.99 13.76
CA GLY A 200 -7.84 -1.87 14.90
C GLY A 200 -7.01 -1.51 16.13
N ASP A 201 -6.51 -2.53 16.81
CA ASP A 201 -5.76 -2.39 18.06
C ASP A 201 -4.35 -1.81 17.78
N PRO A 202 -3.98 -0.66 18.37
CA PRO A 202 -2.63 -0.09 18.24
C PRO A 202 -1.52 -1.05 18.68
N ARG A 203 -1.79 -1.98 19.60
CA ARG A 203 -0.82 -2.97 20.09
C ARG A 203 -0.40 -3.97 19.01
N GLU A 204 -1.22 -4.15 17.96
CA GLU A 204 -0.92 -5.02 16.82
C GLU A 204 -0.09 -4.30 15.74
N LEU A 205 0.10 -2.99 15.85
CA LEU A 205 0.83 -2.19 14.88
C LEU A 205 2.30 -2.03 15.29
N CYS A 206 3.22 -2.65 14.53
CA CYS A 206 4.65 -2.54 14.77
C CYS A 206 5.13 -1.08 14.89
N ASP A 207 4.57 -0.18 14.07
CA ASP A 207 4.92 1.25 14.06
C ASP A 207 4.53 1.95 15.36
N TRP A 208 3.35 1.64 15.92
CA TRP A 208 2.93 2.19 17.20
C TRP A 208 3.75 1.61 18.37
N VAL A 209 3.99 0.30 18.36
CA VAL A 209 4.83 -0.37 19.36
C VAL A 209 6.23 0.23 19.40
N ASN A 210 6.81 0.56 18.25
CA ASN A 210 8.10 1.23 18.19
C ASN A 210 8.05 2.71 18.59
N TYR A 211 6.93 3.38 18.30
CA TYR A 211 6.70 4.78 18.66
C TYR A 211 6.54 5.02 20.18
N VAL A 212 5.92 4.08 20.91
CA VAL A 212 5.64 4.22 22.36
C VAL A 212 6.79 3.73 23.25
N LYS A 213 7.76 2.98 22.71
CA LYS A 213 8.97 2.61 23.45
C LYS A 213 9.67 3.86 23.99
N PRO A 214 10.06 3.89 25.27
CA PRO A 214 10.91 4.95 25.79
C PRO A 214 12.24 4.94 25.03
N ARG A 215 12.63 6.09 24.50
CA ARG A 215 14.01 6.35 24.10
C ARG A 215 14.83 6.70 25.34
#